data_AF-A0ABC9VYV8-F1
#
_entry.id   AF-A0ABC9VYV8-F1
#
_cell.length_a   1.000
_cell.length_b   1.000
_cell.length_c   1.000
_cell.angle_alpha   90.00
_cell.angle_beta   90.00
_cell.angle_gamma   90.00
#
_symmetry.space_group_name_H-M   'P 1'
#
loop_
_entity.id
_entity.type
_entity.pdbx_description
1 polymer ?
#
loop_
_entity_poly.entity_id
_entity_poly.type
_entity_poly.pdbx_seq_one_letter_code
_entity_poly.pdbx_strand_id
1 'polypeptide(L)'
;MRRGAILDLIHTNKEGLVGNVKLKGSLGCSNHEMVEFKILRAARRTHSKLTTLDFRRADFSLFRDLLGRVRWDKALEGRGAQESCLVVKDHLLQAQEQCILGE
;
A
#
# COMPACT_ATOMS: atom_id res chain seq x y z
N MET A 1 6.31 -26.17 17.76
CA MET A 1 6.96 -25.46 16.63
C MET A 1 6.43 -26.04 15.33
N ARG A 2 5.66 -25.28 14.53
CA ARG A 2 5.28 -25.71 13.16
C ARG A 2 6.44 -25.37 12.23
N ARG A 3 7.12 -26.42 11.78
CA ARG A 3 8.25 -26.36 10.86
C ARG A 3 7.71 -26.13 9.44
N GLY A 4 8.09 -25.02 8.80
CA GLY A 4 8.17 -24.92 7.34
C GLY A 4 6.87 -24.85 6.53
N ALA A 5 5.85 -24.10 6.96
CA ALA A 5 4.72 -23.76 6.09
C ALA A 5 4.94 -22.37 5.46
N ILE A 6 5.04 -22.29 4.13
CA ILE A 6 4.99 -21.03 3.39
C ILE A 6 3.52 -20.59 3.38
N LEU A 7 3.18 -19.57 4.17
CA LEU A 7 1.82 -19.01 4.25
C LEU A 7 1.68 -17.70 3.46
N ASP A 8 2.76 -17.22 2.85
CA ASP A 8 2.79 -15.96 2.14
C ASP A 8 2.42 -16.17 0.67
N LEU A 9 1.33 -15.51 0.23
CA LEU A 9 0.86 -15.53 -1.15
C LEU A 9 1.15 -14.19 -1.82
N ILE A 10 1.95 -14.20 -2.88
CA ILE A 10 2.19 -13.04 -3.74
C ILE A 10 1.37 -13.22 -5.02
N HIS A 11 0.38 -12.34 -5.25
CA HIS A 11 -0.38 -12.32 -6.50
C HIS A 11 0.09 -11.15 -7.38
N THR A 12 0.37 -11.44 -8.65
CA THR A 12 0.69 -10.43 -9.67
C THR A 12 -0.35 -10.48 -10.78
N ASN A 13 -0.79 -9.32 -11.27
CA ASN A 13 -1.69 -9.22 -12.42
C ASN A 13 -0.98 -9.31 -13.77
N LYS A 14 0.35 -9.45 -13.75
CA LYS A 14 1.21 -9.55 -14.94
C LYS A 14 2.21 -10.68 -14.76
N GLU A 15 2.21 -11.60 -15.72
CA GLU A 15 3.21 -12.65 -15.82
C GLU A 15 4.62 -12.05 -15.99
N GLY A 16 5.62 -12.66 -15.37
CA GLY A 16 7.01 -12.20 -15.42
C GLY A 16 7.31 -10.92 -14.62
N LEU A 17 6.32 -10.30 -13.96
CA LEU A 17 6.56 -9.11 -13.12
C LEU A 17 7.42 -9.42 -11.89
N VAL A 18 7.29 -10.63 -11.35
CA VAL A 18 8.07 -11.09 -10.20
C VAL A 18 9.21 -11.97 -10.72
N GLY A 19 10.44 -11.53 -10.45
CA GLY A 19 11.66 -12.30 -10.66
C GLY A 19 11.95 -13.24 -9.48
N ASN A 20 13.21 -13.64 -9.34
CA ASN A 20 13.66 -14.64 -8.36
C ASN A 20 13.03 -14.45 -6.97
N VAL A 21 12.43 -15.53 -6.43
CA VAL A 21 11.80 -15.60 -5.12
C VAL A 21 12.66 -16.50 -4.23
N LYS A 22 13.01 -16.03 -3.05
CA LYS A 22 13.82 -16.76 -2.07
C LYS A 22 13.21 -16.64 -0.69
N LEU A 23 13.29 -17.74 0.07
CA LEU A 23 13.07 -17.67 1.51
C LEU A 23 14.34 -17.17 2.18
N LYS A 24 14.15 -16.32 3.18
CA LYS A 24 15.19 -15.76 4.03
C LYS A 24 14.78 -15.98 5.48
N GLY A 25 15.79 -16.00 6.36
CA GLY A 25 15.62 -16.15 7.81
C GLY A 25 14.52 -15.27 8.41
N SER A 26 14.08 -15.66 9.60
CA SER A 26 13.15 -14.88 10.41
C SER A 26 13.63 -13.44 10.65
N LEU A 27 12.72 -12.47 10.49
CA LEU A 27 12.98 -11.09 10.86
C LEU A 27 12.73 -10.89 12.36
N GLY A 28 13.78 -10.58 13.13
CA GLY A 28 13.68 -10.41 14.59
C GLY A 28 13.24 -11.70 15.29
N CYS A 29 12.25 -11.61 16.18
CA CYS A 29 11.67 -12.76 16.88
C CYS A 29 10.48 -13.41 16.14
N SER A 30 10.28 -13.07 14.85
CA SER A 30 9.20 -13.65 14.06
C SER A 30 9.36 -15.16 13.93
N ASN A 31 8.25 -15.89 14.07
CA ASN A 31 8.17 -17.32 13.82
C ASN A 31 7.95 -17.66 12.32
N HIS A 32 8.00 -16.65 11.44
CA HIS A 32 7.85 -16.78 9.99
C HIS A 32 9.13 -16.40 9.25
N GLU A 33 9.48 -17.21 8.24
CA GLU A 33 10.56 -16.92 7.29
C GLU A 33 10.13 -15.77 6.36
N MET A 34 11.05 -14.86 6.03
CA MET A 34 10.78 -13.80 5.07
C MET A 34 10.79 -14.36 3.64
N VAL A 35 9.92 -13.82 2.78
CA VAL A 35 9.99 -14.03 1.33
C VAL A 35 10.63 -12.81 0.67
N GLU A 36 11.82 -12.98 0.09
CA GLU A 36 12.51 -11.96 -0.70
C GLU A 36 12.29 -12.22 -2.19
N PHE A 37 11.83 -11.21 -2.93
CA PHE A 37 11.60 -11.32 -4.36
C PHE A 37 11.98 -10.04 -5.11
N LYS A 38 12.24 -10.17 -6.42
CA LYS A 38 12.51 -9.02 -7.31
C LYS A 38 11.25 -8.64 -8.07
N ILE A 39 10.94 -7.35 -8.19
CA ILE A 39 9.88 -6.87 -9.09
C ILE A 39 10.55 -6.23 -10.31
N LEU A 40 10.28 -6.78 -11.50
CA LEU A 40 10.76 -6.25 -12.77
C LEU A 40 9.95 -5.01 -13.16
N ARG A 41 10.46 -3.83 -12.81
CA ARG A 41 9.82 -2.57 -13.16
C ARG A 41 10.30 -2.09 -14.53
N ALA A 42 9.53 -2.37 -15.58
CA ALA A 42 9.60 -1.58 -16.81
C ALA A 42 8.95 -0.21 -16.52
N ALA A 43 9.72 0.74 -16.02
CA ALA A 43 9.23 2.07 -15.70
C ALA A 43 8.95 2.85 -16.99
N ARG A 44 7.74 2.69 -17.57
CA ARG A 44 7.15 3.83 -18.28
C ARG A 44 6.83 4.85 -17.20
N ARG A 45 7.68 5.88 -17.04
CA ARG A 45 7.31 7.08 -16.29
C ARG A 45 6.14 7.72 -17.02
N THR A 46 4.94 7.24 -16.73
CA THR A 46 3.75 8.05 -16.92
C THR A 46 3.88 9.16 -15.90
N HIS A 47 3.92 10.40 -16.37
CA HIS A 47 3.75 11.58 -15.54
C HIS A 47 2.29 11.61 -15.04
N SER A 48 1.87 10.61 -14.28
CA SER A 48 0.79 10.82 -13.33
C SER A 48 1.41 11.69 -12.25
N LYS A 49 0.95 12.93 -12.12
CA LYS A 49 1.23 13.78 -10.97
C LYS A 49 0.64 13.10 -9.74
N LEU A 50 1.32 12.07 -9.25
CA LEU A 50 1.01 11.43 -7.99
C LEU A 50 1.66 12.34 -6.96
N THR A 51 0.85 13.17 -6.31
CA THR A 51 1.28 13.88 -5.11
C THR A 51 1.81 12.78 -4.20
N THR A 52 3.13 12.70 -4.02
CA THR A 52 3.74 11.70 -3.15
C THR A 52 3.79 12.35 -1.78
N LEU A 53 3.23 11.69 -0.76
CA LEU A 53 3.24 12.24 0.60
C LEU A 53 4.72 12.39 0.98
N ASP A 54 5.18 13.61 1.26
CA ASP A 54 6.52 13.77 1.83
C ASP A 54 6.44 13.26 3.26
N PHE A 55 6.72 11.95 3.43
CA PHE A 55 6.65 11.28 4.72
C PHE A 55 7.52 11.95 5.79
N ARG A 56 8.47 12.81 5.41
CA ARG A 56 9.29 13.59 6.36
C ARG A 56 8.58 14.83 6.89
N ARG A 57 7.62 15.38 6.16
CA ARG A 57 6.89 16.62 6.47
C ARG A 57 5.42 16.41 6.80
N ALA A 58 4.89 15.22 6.54
CA ALA A 58 3.48 14.94 6.73
C ALA A 58 3.14 14.75 8.21
N ASP A 59 2.08 15.41 8.66
CA ASP A 59 1.47 15.11 9.94
C ASP A 59 0.60 13.85 9.81
N PHE A 60 1.16 12.71 10.23
CA PHE A 60 0.45 11.42 10.21
C PHE A 60 -0.73 11.35 11.19
N SER A 61 -0.69 12.14 12.26
CA SER A 61 -1.79 12.19 13.23
C SER A 61 -2.99 12.85 12.58
N LEU A 62 -2.78 14.02 11.95
CA LEU A 62 -3.80 14.70 11.16
C LEU A 62 -4.31 13.84 10.01
N PHE A 63 -3.42 13.14 9.31
CA PHE A 63 -3.79 12.25 8.20
C PHE A 63 -4.74 11.14 8.65
N ARG A 64 -4.42 10.49 9.77
CA ARG A 64 -5.26 9.43 10.34
C ARG A 64 -6.61 9.99 10.81
N ASP A 65 -6.61 11.18 11.42
CA ASP A 65 -7.84 11.81 11.90
C ASP A 65 -8.77 12.18 10.73
N LEU A 66 -8.23 12.70 9.63
CA LEU A 66 -8.98 13.01 8.42
C LEU A 66 -9.61 11.77 7.80
N LEU A 67 -8.86 10.68 7.67
CA LEU A 67 -9.39 9.41 7.14
C LEU A 67 -10.35 8.72 8.11
N GLY A 68 -10.14 8.86 9.42
CA GLY A 68 -11.00 8.30 10.45
C GLY A 68 -12.38 8.97 10.52
N ARG A 69 -12.50 10.22 10.03
CA ARG A 69 -13.78 10.96 9.95
C ARG A 69 -14.66 10.54 8.77
N VAL A 70 -14.10 9.80 7.80
CA VAL A 70 -14.86 9.36 6.62
C VAL A 70 -15.83 8.24 7.03
N ARG A 71 -17.11 8.39 6.66
CA ARG A 71 -18.12 7.34 6.78
C ARG A 71 -17.93 6.29 5.69
N TRP A 72 -16.96 5.41 5.88
CA TRP A 72 -16.56 4.40 4.88
C TRP A 72 -17.69 3.43 4.52
N ASP A 73 -18.55 3.10 5.47
CA ASP A 73 -19.75 2.30 5.25
C ASP A 73 -20.65 2.91 4.16
N LYS A 74 -20.85 4.23 4.19
CA LYS A 74 -21.62 4.96 3.18
C LYS A 74 -20.84 5.28 1.92
N ALA A 75 -19.55 5.61 2.06
CA ALA A 75 -18.71 5.94 0.93
C ALA A 75 -18.54 4.75 -0.03
N LEU A 76 -18.61 3.51 0.49
CA LEU A 76 -18.40 2.27 -0.25
C LEU A 76 -19.68 1.46 -0.50
N GLU A 77 -20.83 1.92 0.00
CA GLU A 77 -22.11 1.23 -0.15
C GLU A 77 -22.47 1.04 -1.63
N GLY A 78 -22.75 -0.21 -2.03
CA GLY A 78 -23.16 -0.57 -3.39
C GLY A 78 -22.08 -0.44 -4.47
N ARG A 79 -20.82 -0.13 -4.12
CA ARG A 79 -19.73 0.07 -5.09
C ARG A 79 -18.97 -1.23 -5.37
N GLY A 80 -18.58 -1.42 -6.62
CA GLY A 80 -17.66 -2.49 -7.00
C GLY A 80 -16.24 -2.25 -6.48
N ALA A 81 -15.36 -3.25 -6.57
CA ALA A 81 -13.98 -3.14 -6.09
C ALA A 81 -13.20 -2.00 -6.78
N GLN A 82 -13.41 -1.81 -8.09
CA GLN A 82 -12.74 -0.76 -8.86
C GLN A 82 -13.22 0.65 -8.44
N GLU A 83 -14.52 0.83 -8.27
CA GLU A 83 -15.11 2.11 -7.84
C GLU A 83 -14.75 2.44 -6.40
N SER A 84 -14.80 1.45 -5.51
CA SER A 84 -14.34 1.56 -4.12
C SER A 84 -12.88 1.97 -4.06
N CYS A 85 -12.02 1.39 -4.90
CA CYS A 85 -10.62 1.76 -4.98
C CYS A 85 -10.42 3.22 -5.42
N LEU A 86 -11.28 3.76 -6.30
CA LEU A 86 -11.21 5.16 -6.69
C LEU A 86 -11.63 6.10 -5.55
N VAL A 87 -12.71 5.77 -4.82
CA VAL A 87 -13.18 6.55 -3.67
C VAL A 87 -12.14 6.61 -2.56
N VAL A 88 -11.49 5.47 -2.27
CA VAL A 88 -10.40 5.41 -1.28
C VAL A 88 -9.22 6.26 -1.73
N LYS A 89 -8.83 6.18 -3.01
CA LYS A 89 -7.71 6.97 -3.56
C LYS A 89 -7.97 8.48 -3.48
N ASP A 90 -9.21 8.90 -3.72
CA ASP A 90 -9.60 10.31 -3.69
C ASP A 90 -9.51 10.89 -2.26
N HIS A 91 -10.07 10.19 -1.28
CA HIS A 91 -9.97 10.59 0.13
C HIS A 91 -8.53 10.58 0.65
N LEU A 92 -7.72 9.61 0.23
CA LEU A 92 -6.28 9.58 0.53
C LEU A 92 -5.56 10.81 -0.01
N LEU A 93 -5.85 11.20 -1.26
CA LEU A 93 -5.23 12.36 -1.88
C LEU A 93 -5.66 13.66 -1.20
N GLN A 94 -6.94 13.79 -0.88
CA GLN A 94 -7.48 14.95 -0.18
C GLN A 94 -6.90 15.09 1.23
N ALA A 95 -6.82 13.99 1.99
CA ALA A 95 -6.19 14.01 3.30
C ALA A 95 -4.70 14.38 3.19
N GLN A 96 -4.02 13.86 2.18
CA GLN A 96 -2.63 14.15 1.92
C GLN A 96 -2.35 15.64 1.65
N GLU A 97 -3.20 16.32 0.87
CA GLU A 97 -3.03 17.76 0.60
C GLU A 97 -3.13 18.60 1.88
N GLN A 98 -3.90 18.15 2.85
CA GLN A 98 -4.10 18.85 4.13
C GLN A 98 -3.04 18.54 5.18
N CYS A 99 -2.25 17.47 5.00
CA CYS A 99 -1.27 17.03 5.99
C CYS A 99 0.15 17.51 5.75
N ILE A 100 0.40 18.25 4.67
CA ILE A 100 1.70 18.86 4.41
C ILE A 100 1.76 20.18 5.17
N LEU A 101 2.62 20.25 6.20
CA LEU A 101 2.83 21.47 6.96
C LEU A 101 3.40 22.58 6.05
N GLY A 102 2.66 23.69 5.91
CA GLY A 102 3.09 24.89 5.19
C GLY A 102 4.34 25.51 5.83
N GLU A 103 5.12 26.22 5.01
CA GLU A 103 6.32 26.97 5.44
C GLU A 103 5.98 28.12 6.41
#